data_AF-A0A0M0T7N9-F1
#
_entry.id   AF-A0A0M0T7N9-F1
#
_cell.length_a   1.000
_cell.length_b   1.000
_cell.length_c   1.000
_cell.angle_alpha   90.00
_cell.angle_beta   90.00
_cell.angle_gamma   90.00
#
_symmetry.space_group_name_H-M   'P 1'
#
loop_
_entity.id
_entity.type
_entity.pdbx_description
1 polymer ?
#
loop_
_entity_poly.entity_id
_entity_poly.type
_entity_poly.pdbx_seq_one_letter_code
_entity_poly.pdbx_strand_id
1 'polypeptide(L)'
;MEMKKTQPIITDQIREKAKSMVLTSPYGRFISVTTTLEIVIELAKKEKMRVNRRLRDVTKGMIGKYELDELNRLLKEIAFSNNTEKAFQNLVSYRNRFLSSAEERIALMNEFIGGDLDDLIEQGVPREELTQKVRLFRQQEAERQKAA
;
A
#
# COMPACT_ATOMS: atom_id res chain seq x y z
N MET A 1 14.54 -25.91 14.14
CA MET A 1 14.75 -24.56 14.72
C MET A 1 13.49 -23.76 14.47
N GLU A 2 12.70 -23.51 15.50
CA GLU A 2 11.56 -22.59 15.40
C GLU A 2 12.10 -21.20 15.10
N MET A 3 11.80 -20.67 13.91
CA MET A 3 12.01 -19.25 13.65
C MET A 3 11.11 -18.50 14.63
N LYS A 4 11.71 -17.85 15.64
CA LYS A 4 10.99 -16.85 16.43
C LYS A 4 10.36 -15.89 15.42
N LYS A 5 9.04 -15.72 15.49
CA LYS A 5 8.31 -14.69 14.72
C LYS A 5 8.70 -13.31 15.24
N THR A 6 9.94 -12.89 14.98
CA THR A 6 10.31 -11.48 15.07
C THR A 6 9.62 -10.81 13.91
N GLN A 7 8.76 -9.82 14.20
CA GLN A 7 8.19 -9.00 13.14
C GLN A 7 9.33 -8.35 12.36
N PRO A 8 9.25 -8.32 11.02
CA PRO A 8 10.32 -7.78 10.21
C PRO A 8 10.52 -6.29 10.52
N ILE A 9 11.76 -5.83 10.57
CA ILE A 9 12.08 -4.44 10.91
C ILE A 9 11.75 -3.54 9.72
N ILE A 10 10.76 -2.66 9.88
CA ILE A 10 10.36 -1.69 8.85
C ILE A 10 11.07 -0.36 9.06
N THR A 11 12.07 -0.09 8.23
CA THR A 11 12.82 1.18 8.19
C THR A 11 12.17 2.21 7.27
N ASP A 12 12.58 3.48 7.34
CA ASP A 12 12.06 4.53 6.43
C ASP A 12 12.41 4.26 4.96
N GLN A 13 13.57 3.68 4.69
CA GLN A 13 13.95 3.23 3.35
C GLN A 13 12.97 2.16 2.82
N ILE A 14 12.57 1.21 3.68
CA ILE A 14 11.57 0.19 3.31
C ILE A 14 10.20 0.83 3.05
N ARG A 15 9.78 1.80 3.87
CA ARG A 15 8.51 2.52 3.68
C ARG A 15 8.47 3.24 2.33
N GLU A 16 9.54 3.97 1.98
CA GLU A 16 9.60 4.69 0.70
C GLU A 16 9.66 3.75 -0.50
N LYS A 17 10.42 2.64 -0.41
CA LYS A 17 10.42 1.61 -1.46
C LYS A 17 9.05 0.97 -1.63
N ALA A 18 8.39 0.60 -0.53
CA ALA A 18 7.04 0.02 -0.55
C ALA A 18 6.04 0.97 -1.21
N LYS A 19 6.06 2.25 -0.82
CA LYS A 19 5.20 3.29 -1.41
C LYS A 19 5.43 3.45 -2.91
N SER A 20 6.68 3.49 -3.36
CA SER A 20 7.03 3.56 -4.78
C SER A 20 6.55 2.33 -5.55
N MET A 21 6.74 1.13 -5.01
CA MET A 21 6.25 -0.11 -5.59
C MET A 21 4.72 -0.15 -5.71
N VAL A 22 3.99 0.27 -4.67
CA VAL A 22 2.52 0.28 -4.74
C VAL A 22 2.03 1.33 -5.72
N LEU A 23 2.65 2.53 -5.75
CA LEU A 23 2.29 3.60 -6.70
C LEU A 23 2.45 3.20 -8.16
N THR A 24 3.45 2.40 -8.49
CA THR A 24 3.71 1.89 -9.84
C THR A 24 2.88 0.65 -10.20
N SER A 25 2.18 0.06 -9.22
CA SER A 25 1.28 -1.07 -9.41
C SER A 25 -0.13 -0.63 -9.80
N PRO A 26 -1.00 -1.57 -10.25
CA PRO A 26 -2.43 -1.29 -10.44
C PRO A 26 -3.10 -0.69 -9.18
N TYR A 27 -2.62 -1.03 -7.99
CA TYR A 27 -3.15 -0.53 -6.71
C TYR A 27 -2.72 0.90 -6.37
N GLY A 28 -1.84 1.53 -7.16
CA GLY A 28 -1.45 2.94 -6.98
C GLY A 28 -2.63 3.92 -7.06
N ARG A 29 -3.75 3.50 -7.68
CA ARG A 29 -5.01 4.24 -7.67
C ARG A 29 -5.60 4.39 -6.27
N PHE A 30 -5.46 3.40 -5.38
CA PHE A 30 -5.88 3.56 -3.99
C PHE A 30 -5.10 4.65 -3.26
N ILE A 31 -3.79 4.76 -3.50
CA ILE A 31 -2.97 5.81 -2.90
C ILE A 31 -3.40 7.18 -3.43
N SER A 32 -3.35 7.37 -4.75
CA SER A 32 -3.65 8.67 -5.38
C SER A 32 -5.05 9.18 -5.08
N VAL A 33 -6.07 8.32 -5.13
CA VAL A 33 -7.46 8.70 -4.81
C VAL A 33 -7.60 9.06 -3.34
N THR A 34 -7.08 8.23 -2.43
CA THR A 34 -7.18 8.52 -0.99
C THR A 34 -6.49 9.84 -0.66
N THR A 35 -5.28 10.08 -1.19
CA THR A 35 -4.56 11.36 -1.02
C THR A 35 -5.34 12.54 -1.58
N THR A 36 -5.99 12.38 -2.73
CA THR A 36 -6.85 13.43 -3.29
C THR A 36 -8.00 13.76 -2.34
N LEU A 37 -8.64 12.75 -1.75
CA LEU A 37 -9.73 12.96 -0.80
C LEU A 37 -9.26 13.55 0.54
N GLU A 38 -8.06 13.19 1.02
CA GLU A 38 -7.40 13.84 2.17
C GLU A 38 -7.23 15.34 1.92
N ILE A 39 -6.71 15.72 0.74
CA ILE A 39 -6.57 17.13 0.33
C ILE A 39 -7.94 17.83 0.29
N VAL A 40 -8.98 17.17 -0.24
CA VAL A 40 -10.34 17.72 -0.28
C VAL A 40 -10.87 18.00 1.14
N ILE A 41 -10.60 17.11 2.09
CA ILE A 41 -10.99 17.30 3.50
C ILE A 41 -10.29 18.53 4.09
N GLU A 42 -8.98 18.65 3.91
CA GLU A 42 -8.20 19.76 4.46
C GLU A 42 -8.57 21.10 3.82
N LEU A 43 -8.81 21.13 2.50
CA LEU A 43 -9.31 22.32 1.81
C LEU A 43 -10.71 22.72 2.31
N ALA A 44 -11.62 21.76 2.45
CA ALA A 44 -12.96 22.03 2.97
C ALA A 44 -12.93 22.61 4.40
N LYS A 45 -12.03 22.13 5.25
CA LYS A 45 -11.80 22.70 6.60
C LYS A 45 -11.29 24.13 6.50
N LYS A 46 -10.27 24.37 5.67
CA LYS A 46 -9.67 25.71 5.46
C LYS A 46 -10.70 26.73 4.96
N GLU A 47 -11.57 26.30 4.04
CA GLU A 47 -12.61 27.13 3.43
C GLU A 47 -13.92 27.18 4.25
N LYS A 48 -13.95 26.57 5.45
CA LYS A 48 -15.12 26.49 6.33
C LYS A 48 -16.37 25.90 5.64
N MET A 49 -16.16 24.98 4.72
CA MET A 49 -17.22 24.23 4.05
C MET A 49 -17.68 23.04 4.90
N ARG A 50 -18.89 22.53 4.62
CA ARG A 50 -19.36 21.26 5.19
C ARG A 50 -18.54 20.09 4.60
N VAL A 51 -17.52 19.63 5.33
CA VAL A 51 -16.57 18.57 4.90
C VAL A 51 -17.27 17.36 4.29
N ASN A 52 -18.24 16.75 5.00
CA ASN A 52 -18.95 15.56 4.50
C ASN A 52 -19.73 15.82 3.20
N ARG A 53 -20.25 17.03 2.99
CA ARG A 53 -20.90 17.39 1.72
C ARG A 53 -19.87 17.46 0.61
N ARG A 54 -18.80 18.21 0.83
CA ARG A 54 -17.74 18.39 -0.18
C ARG A 54 -17.08 17.07 -0.55
N LEU A 55 -16.76 16.25 0.44
CA LEU A 55 -16.19 14.92 0.26
C LEU A 55 -17.10 14.03 -0.59
N ARG A 56 -18.40 13.95 -0.26
CA ARG A 56 -19.37 13.20 -1.07
C ARG A 56 -19.47 13.70 -2.51
N ASP A 57 -19.53 15.01 -2.71
CA ASP A 57 -19.68 15.61 -4.04
C ASP A 57 -18.47 15.30 -4.93
N VAL A 58 -17.25 15.43 -4.39
CA VAL A 58 -16.03 15.06 -5.12
C VAL A 58 -15.98 13.56 -5.41
N THR A 59 -16.30 12.73 -4.42
CA THR A 59 -16.27 11.28 -4.59
C THR A 59 -17.26 10.79 -5.65
N LYS A 60 -18.47 11.37 -5.75
CA LYS A 60 -19.42 11.04 -6.82
C LYS A 60 -18.82 11.23 -8.21
N GLY A 61 -18.03 12.29 -8.39
CA GLY A 61 -17.31 12.56 -9.63
C GLY A 61 -16.17 11.59 -9.94
N MET A 62 -15.82 10.68 -9.02
CA MET A 62 -14.74 9.69 -9.19
C MET A 62 -15.24 8.27 -9.46
N ILE A 63 -16.52 7.98 -9.18
CA ILE A 63 -17.09 6.64 -9.33
C ILE A 63 -17.03 6.20 -10.80
N GLY A 64 -16.54 4.99 -11.05
CA GLY A 64 -16.48 4.38 -12.37
C GLY A 64 -15.33 4.87 -13.24
N LYS A 65 -14.47 5.77 -12.73
CA LYS A 65 -13.28 6.26 -13.47
C LYS A 65 -12.07 5.35 -13.38
N TYR A 66 -12.13 4.32 -12.55
CA TYR A 66 -11.02 3.40 -12.30
C TYR A 66 -11.47 1.97 -12.55
N GLU A 67 -10.57 1.12 -13.04
CA GLU A 67 -10.82 -0.28 -13.34
C GLU A 67 -10.81 -1.19 -12.08
N LEU A 68 -10.64 -0.60 -10.90
CA LEU A 68 -10.61 -1.32 -9.63
C LEU A 68 -12.00 -1.33 -8.99
N ASP A 69 -12.69 -2.47 -9.09
CA ASP A 69 -14.04 -2.64 -8.55
C ASP A 69 -14.14 -2.30 -7.06
N GLU A 70 -13.17 -2.75 -6.27
CA GLU A 70 -13.13 -2.50 -4.83
C GLU A 70 -12.94 -1.00 -4.51
N LEU A 71 -12.15 -0.29 -5.33
CA LEU A 71 -12.03 1.17 -5.19
C LEU A 71 -13.36 1.84 -5.49
N ASN A 72 -14.02 1.46 -6.59
CA ASN A 72 -15.34 1.99 -6.94
C ASN A 72 -16.39 1.69 -5.86
N ARG A 73 -16.33 0.50 -5.25
CA ARG A 73 -17.20 0.10 -4.14
C ARG A 73 -17.00 1.03 -2.93
N LEU A 74 -15.76 1.25 -2.50
CA LEU A 74 -15.43 2.15 -1.40
C LEU A 74 -15.79 3.62 -1.70
N LEU A 75 -15.62 4.07 -2.96
CA LEU A 75 -16.06 5.41 -3.38
C LEU A 75 -17.59 5.54 -3.33
N LYS A 76 -18.34 4.52 -3.75
CA LYS A 76 -19.81 4.50 -3.59
C LYS A 76 -20.21 4.58 -2.12
N GLU A 77 -19.54 3.83 -1.24
CA GLU A 77 -19.79 3.93 0.21
C GLU A 77 -19.60 5.36 0.72
N ILE A 78 -18.48 6.01 0.39
CA ILE A 78 -18.23 7.40 0.80
C ILE A 78 -19.32 8.32 0.26
N ALA A 79 -19.66 8.22 -1.04
CA ALA A 79 -20.60 9.10 -1.73
C ALA A 79 -22.03 9.05 -1.17
N PHE A 80 -22.46 7.90 -0.65
CA PHE A 80 -23.85 7.66 -0.25
C PHE A 80 -24.03 7.31 1.23
N SER A 81 -22.96 7.14 2.01
CA SER A 81 -23.05 6.84 3.44
C SER A 81 -23.55 8.02 4.28
N ASN A 82 -24.37 7.69 5.28
CA ASN A 82 -24.77 8.59 6.36
C ASN A 82 -23.60 8.92 7.31
N ASN A 83 -22.61 8.03 7.39
CA ASN A 83 -21.36 8.23 8.10
C ASN A 83 -20.19 8.28 7.09
N THR A 84 -20.04 9.43 6.44
CA THR A 84 -19.02 9.66 5.40
C THR A 84 -17.60 9.52 5.96
N GLU A 85 -17.37 9.94 7.20
CA GLU A 85 -16.07 9.85 7.86
C GLU A 85 -15.64 8.39 8.05
N LYS A 86 -16.52 7.53 8.58
CA LYS A 86 -16.23 6.09 8.70
C LYS A 86 -15.99 5.45 7.34
N ALA A 87 -16.80 5.76 6.33
CA ALA A 87 -16.60 5.24 4.98
C ALA A 87 -15.24 5.67 4.40
N PHE A 88 -14.82 6.91 4.66
CA PHE A 88 -13.51 7.39 4.27
C PHE A 88 -12.38 6.68 5.02
N GLN A 89 -12.53 6.43 6.33
CA GLN A 89 -11.56 5.66 7.11
C GLN A 89 -11.44 4.20 6.62
N ASN A 90 -12.51 3.60 6.09
CA ASN A 90 -12.42 2.28 5.44
C ASN A 90 -11.51 2.32 4.20
N LEU A 91 -11.63 3.35 3.35
CA LEU A 91 -10.76 3.54 2.20
C LEU A 91 -9.30 3.73 2.62
N VAL A 92 -9.06 4.59 3.62
CA VAL A 92 -7.72 4.80 4.22
C VAL A 92 -7.13 3.49 4.74
N SER A 93 -7.93 2.71 5.46
CA SER A 93 -7.52 1.41 6.00
C SER A 93 -7.18 0.42 4.88
N TYR A 94 -7.98 0.40 3.81
CA TYR A 94 -7.75 -0.47 2.66
C TYR A 94 -6.46 -0.10 1.92
N ARG A 95 -6.21 1.21 1.69
CA ARG A 95 -4.94 1.72 1.17
C ARG A 95 -3.75 1.26 2.03
N ASN A 96 -3.85 1.43 3.36
CA ASN A 96 -2.76 1.12 4.26
C ASN A 96 -2.40 -0.37 4.26
N ARG A 97 -3.36 -1.28 4.03
CA ARG A 97 -3.07 -2.72 3.90
C ARG A 97 -2.13 -3.03 2.74
N PHE A 98 -2.26 -2.34 1.60
CA PHE A 98 -1.32 -2.53 0.48
C PHE A 98 0.08 -2.06 0.82
N LEU A 99 0.19 -0.92 1.51
CA LEU A 99 1.47 -0.39 1.96
C LEU A 99 2.12 -1.34 2.96
N SER A 100 1.41 -1.74 4.02
CA SER A 100 1.94 -2.67 5.02
C SER A 100 2.31 -4.02 4.41
N SER A 101 1.52 -4.55 3.49
CA SER A 101 1.87 -5.80 2.78
C SER A 101 3.14 -5.66 1.94
N ALA A 102 3.34 -4.52 1.27
CA ALA A 102 4.57 -4.25 0.51
C ALA A 102 5.78 -4.04 1.44
N GLU A 103 5.61 -3.29 2.54
CA GLU A 103 6.64 -3.09 3.56
C GLU A 103 7.11 -4.41 4.15
N GLU A 104 6.17 -5.27 4.60
CA GLU A 104 6.47 -6.59 5.14
C GLU A 104 7.22 -7.45 4.11
N ARG A 105 6.79 -7.45 2.85
CA ARG A 105 7.41 -8.28 1.82
C ARG A 105 8.83 -7.84 1.48
N ILE A 106 9.09 -6.53 1.43
CA ILE A 106 10.44 -5.99 1.23
C ILE A 106 11.31 -6.34 2.43
N ALA A 107 10.81 -6.15 3.64
CA ALA A 107 11.58 -6.39 4.85
C ALA A 107 11.96 -7.87 5.00
N LEU A 108 11.02 -8.79 4.74
CA LEU A 108 11.28 -10.23 4.71
C LEU A 108 12.27 -10.62 3.61
N MET A 109 12.18 -9.99 2.44
CA MET A 109 13.14 -10.22 1.35
C MET A 109 14.53 -9.74 1.76
N ASN A 110 14.65 -8.55 2.35
CA ASN A 110 15.92 -7.99 2.80
C ASN A 110 16.56 -8.86 3.88
N GLU A 111 15.77 -9.34 4.85
CA GLU A 111 16.22 -10.31 5.86
C GLU A 111 16.73 -11.60 5.21
N PHE A 112 16.02 -12.12 4.21
CA PHE A 112 16.39 -13.35 3.50
C PHE A 112 17.68 -13.22 2.68
N ILE A 113 17.85 -12.11 1.95
CA ILE A 113 19.02 -11.92 1.09
C ILE A 113 20.25 -11.40 1.86
N GLY A 114 20.05 -10.91 3.09
CA GLY A 114 21.11 -10.44 4.00
C GLY A 114 21.34 -8.92 3.97
N GLY A 115 20.40 -8.14 3.47
CA GLY A 115 20.52 -6.68 3.33
C GLY A 115 19.53 -6.13 2.32
N ASP A 116 19.57 -4.82 2.11
CA ASP A 116 18.82 -4.21 1.01
C ASP A 116 19.45 -4.56 -0.34
N LEU A 117 18.62 -4.87 -1.35
CA LEU A 117 19.11 -5.33 -2.64
C LEU A 117 20.02 -4.31 -3.33
N ASP A 118 19.68 -3.03 -3.27
CA ASP A 118 20.44 -1.98 -3.94
C ASP A 118 21.79 -1.79 -3.23
N ASP A 119 21.77 -1.76 -1.89
CA ASP A 119 22.98 -1.65 -1.07
C ASP A 119 23.93 -2.84 -1.30
N LEU A 120 23.40 -4.06 -1.43
CA LEU A 120 24.21 -5.27 -1.70
C LEU A 120 24.85 -5.23 -3.10
N ILE A 121 24.14 -4.68 -4.10
CA ILE A 121 24.70 -4.48 -5.44
C ILE A 121 25.83 -3.45 -5.39
N GLU A 122 25.65 -2.35 -4.65
CA GLU A 122 26.68 -1.32 -4.47
C GLU A 122 27.92 -1.84 -3.72
N GLN A 123 27.73 -2.76 -2.78
CA GLN A 123 28.81 -3.46 -2.07
C GLN A 123 29.56 -4.49 -2.94
N GLY A 124 29.12 -4.72 -4.19
CA GLY A 124 29.76 -5.62 -5.13
C GLY A 124 29.36 -7.09 -4.99
N VAL A 125 28.24 -7.39 -4.33
CA VAL A 125 27.72 -8.77 -4.26
C VAL A 125 27.32 -9.22 -5.68
N PRO A 126 27.72 -10.42 -6.14
CA PRO A 126 27.40 -10.89 -7.49
C PRO A 126 25.90 -10.91 -7.79
N ARG A 127 25.51 -10.35 -8.93
CA ARG A 127 24.10 -10.26 -9.34
C ARG A 127 23.46 -11.63 -9.53
N GLU A 128 24.23 -12.61 -9.99
CA GLU A 128 23.77 -13.99 -10.15
C GLU A 128 23.37 -14.60 -8.79
N GLU A 129 24.16 -14.36 -7.75
CA GLU A 129 23.88 -14.83 -6.39
C GLU A 129 22.61 -14.16 -5.83
N LEU A 130 22.51 -12.84 -5.94
CA LEU A 130 21.33 -12.09 -5.49
C LEU A 130 20.07 -12.54 -6.23
N THR A 131 20.17 -12.77 -7.55
CA THR A 131 19.06 -13.27 -8.37
C THR A 131 18.59 -14.64 -7.91
N GLN A 132 19.52 -15.54 -7.57
CA GLN A 132 19.18 -16.86 -7.02
C GLN A 132 18.49 -16.74 -5.66
N LYS A 133 19.00 -15.90 -4.74
CA LYS A 133 18.37 -15.68 -3.43
C LYS A 133 16.95 -15.10 -3.57
N VAL A 134 16.76 -14.11 -4.44
CA VAL A 134 15.43 -13.54 -4.71
C VAL A 134 14.48 -14.60 -5.30
N ARG A 135 14.97 -15.46 -6.19
CA ARG A 135 14.16 -16.56 -6.75
C ARG A 135 13.74 -17.56 -5.67
N LEU A 136 14.66 -17.96 -4.81
CA LEU A 136 14.38 -18.87 -3.68
C LEU A 136 13.34 -18.27 -2.72
N PHE A 137 13.50 -17.00 -2.36
CA PHE A 137 12.53 -16.27 -1.53
C PHE A 137 11.12 -16.32 -2.14
N ARG A 138 10.99 -16.03 -3.45
CA ARG A 138 9.70 -16.06 -4.15
C ARG A 138 9.06 -17.45 -4.14
N GLN A 139 9.85 -18.52 -4.25
CA GLN A 139 9.36 -19.89 -4.18
C GLN A 139 8.82 -20.21 -2.77
N GLN A 140 9.58 -19.87 -1.73
CA GLN A 140 9.16 -20.10 -0.34
C GLN A 140 7.87 -19.33 0.02
N GLU A 141 7.75 -18.07 -0.42
CA GLU A 141 6.54 -17.28 -0.18
C GLU A 141 5.33 -17.85 -0.93
N ALA A 142 5.51 -18.35 -2.16
CA ALA A 142 4.43 -19.00 -2.90
C ALA A 142 3.97 -20.31 -2.23
N GLU A 143 4.87 -21.07 -1.62
CA GLU A 143 4.54 -22.26 -0.84
C GLU A 143 3.80 -21.92 0.45
N ARG A 144 4.24 -20.89 1.18
CA ARG A 144 3.55 -20.39 2.39
C ARG A 144 2.12 -19.95 2.09
N GLN A 145 1.89 -19.25 0.98
CA GLN A 145 0.55 -18.80 0.58
C GLN A 145 -0.39 -19.95 0.20
N LYS A 146 0.14 -21.07 -0.30
CA LYS A 146 -0.67 -22.27 -0.59
C LYS A 146 -1.04 -23.07 0.66
N ALA A 147 -0.25 -22.95 1.72
CA ALA A 147 -0.42 -23.69 2.96
C ALA A 147 -1.27 -22.94 4.01
N ALA A 148 -1.60 -21.66 3.76
CA ALA A 148 -2.42 -20.79 4.61
C ALA A 148 -3.86 -20.75 4.11
#